data_AF-A0A847AQC4-F1
#
_entry.id   AF-A0A847AQC4-F1
#
_cell.length_a   1.000
_cell.length_b   1.000
_cell.length_c   1.000
_cell.angle_alpha   90.00
_cell.angle_beta   90.00
_cell.angle_gamma   90.00
#
_symmetry.space_group_name_H-M   'P 1'
#
loop_
_entity.id
_entity.type
_entity.pdbx_description
1 polymer ?
#
loop_
_entity_poly.entity_id
_entity_poly.type
_entity_poly.pdbx_seq_one_letter_code
_entity_poly.pdbx_strand_id
1 'polypeptide(L)' 'MHIVILDGFALNPGDLGWSNIEELGNCTVYDRTPPEKIVERAK' A
#
# COMPACT_ATOMS: atom_id res chain seq x y z
N MET A 1 -6.53 -11.46 5.42
CA MET A 1 -6.34 -10.09 5.93
C MET A 1 -6.32 -9.14 4.73
N HIS A 2 -6.87 -7.93 4.86
CA HIS A 2 -6.73 -6.88 3.84
C HIS A 2 -5.69 -5.87 4.32
N ILE A 3 -4.66 -5.64 3.52
CA ILE A 3 -3.51 -4.78 3.82
C ILE A 3 -3.49 -3.66 2.80
N VAL A 4 -3.49 -2.41 3.26
CA VAL A 4 -3.43 -1.24 2.38
C VAL A 4 -2.22 -0.38 2.72
N ILE A 5 -1.39 -0.13 1.71
CA ILE A 5 -0.24 0.78 1.79
C ILE A 5 -0.62 2.07 1.07
N LEU A 6 -0.79 3.15 1.84
CA LEU A 6 -1.26 4.44 1.30
C LEU A 6 -0.16 5.28 0.66
N ASP A 7 1.11 5.01 0.98
CA ASP A 7 2.29 5.68 0.44
C ASP A 7 3.39 4.64 0.15
N GLY A 8 3.24 3.96 -0.97
CA GLY A 8 4.17 2.94 -1.44
C GLY A 8 5.46 3.53 -2.00
N PHE A 9 5.39 4.66 -2.72
CA PHE A 9 6.57 5.20 -3.40
C PHE A 9 7.61 5.80 -2.43
N ALA A 10 7.21 6.30 -1.25
CA ALA A 10 8.18 6.77 -0.26
C ALA A 10 8.86 5.60 0.46
N LEU A 11 8.11 4.51 0.67
CA LEU A 11 8.59 3.31 1.36
C LEU A 11 9.46 2.43 0.44
N ASN A 12 9.06 2.31 -0.83
CA ASN A 12 9.68 1.47 -1.85
C ASN A 12 9.34 2.03 -3.24
N PRO A 13 10.26 2.79 -3.87
CA PRO A 13 10.05 3.40 -5.19
C PRO A 13 10.16 2.40 -6.36
N GLY A 14 10.14 1.09 -6.10
CA GLY A 14 10.13 0.03 -7.10
C GLY A 14 11.43 -0.75 -7.23
N ASP A 15 12.37 -0.57 -6.31
CA ASP A 15 13.60 -1.35 -6.21
C ASP A 15 13.38 -2.71 -5.53
N LEU A 16 12.35 -2.83 -4.68
CA LEU A 16 11.94 -4.06 -4.02
C LEU A 16 10.54 -4.51 -4.45
N GLY A 17 10.26 -5.81 -4.33
CA GLY A 17 8.90 -6.36 -4.49
C GLY A 17 8.10 -6.35 -3.18
N TRP A 18 6.77 -6.46 -3.27
CA TRP A 18 5.85 -6.52 -2.12
C TRP A 18 5.51 -7.95 -1.67
N SER A 19 6.18 -8.96 -2.23
CA SER A 19 5.81 -10.38 -2.11
C SER A 19 5.68 -10.88 -0.67
N ASN A 20 6.58 -10.47 0.23
CA ASN A 20 6.51 -10.86 1.65
C ASN A 20 5.25 -10.32 2.35
N ILE A 21 4.69 -9.19 1.90
CA ILE A 21 3.45 -8.63 2.45
C ILE A 21 2.24 -9.30 1.81
N GLU A 22 2.30 -9.58 0.50
CA GLU A 22 1.27 -10.31 -0.24
C GLU A 22 1.05 -11.73 0.30
N GLU A 23 2.09 -12.37 0.86
CA GLU A 23 1.97 -13.66 1.55
C GLU A 23 1.10 -13.60 2.82
N LEU A 24 0.99 -12.42 3.46
CA LEU A 24 0.21 -12.22 4.68
C LEU A 24 -1.28 -11.93 4.40
N GLY A 25 -1.63 -11.61 3.16
CA GLY A 25 -3.00 -11.31 2.77
C GLY A 25 -3.11 -10.49 1.48
N ASN A 26 -4.33 -10.08 1.15
CA ASN A 26 -4.57 -9.25 -0.03
C ASN A 26 -3.98 -7.86 0.22
N CYS A 27 -2.98 -7.49 -0.58
CA CYS A 27 -2.26 -6.23 -0.49
C CYS A 27 -2.68 -5.28 -1.61
N THR A 28 -3.09 -4.06 -1.26
CA THR A 28 -3.29 -2.96 -2.22
C THR A 28 -2.29 -1.85 -1.90
N VAL A 29 -1.52 -1.44 -2.91
CA VAL A 29 -0.47 -0.42 -2.76
C VAL A 29 -0.82 0.79 -3.62
N TYR A 30 -0.75 1.97 -3.02
CA TYR A 30 -0.87 3.25 -3.71
C TYR A 30 0.46 3.99 -3.64
N ASP A 31 0.97 4.49 -4.76
CA ASP A 31 2.21 5.27 -4.78
C ASP A 31 2.14 6.49 -3.84
N ARG A 32 0.99 7.17 -3.86
CA ARG A 32 0.65 8.31 -3.01
C ARG A 32 -0.85 8.34 -2.74
N THR A 33 -1.22 8.76 -1.53
CA THR A 33 -2.61 9.02 -1.14
C THR A 33 -2.76 10.47 -0.67
N PRO A 34 -3.63 11.27 -1.33
CA PRO A 34 -3.91 12.61 -0.86
C PRO A 34 -4.75 12.55 0.44
N PRO A 35 -4.67 13.56 1.33
CA PRO A 35 -5.31 13.52 2.65
C PRO A 35 -6.81 13.20 2.61
N GLU A 36 -7.54 13.72 1.63
CA GLU A 36 -8.97 13.52 1.45
C GLU A 36 -9.37 12.08 1.08
N LYS A 37 -8.42 11.26 0.61
CA LYS A 37 -8.65 9.85 0.23
C LYS A 37 -8.20 8.83 1.27
N ILE A 38 -7.58 9.26 2.37
CA ILE A 38 -7.04 8.34 3.39
C ILE A 38 -8.13 7.40 3.91
N VAL A 39 -9.26 7.95 4.34
CA VAL A 39 -10.36 7.16 4.92
C VAL A 39 -11.04 6.28 3.88
N GLU A 40 -11.12 6.72 2.62
CA GLU A 40 -11.70 5.92 1.53
C GLU A 40 -10.83 4.70 1.24
N ARG A 41 -9.52 4.90 1.14
CA ARG A 41 -8.55 3.87 0.75
C ARG A 41 -8.18 2.91 1.88
N ALA A 42 -8.25 3.34 3.14
CA ALA A 42 -7.87 2.51 4.30
C ALA A 42 -8.93 1.48 4.74
N LYS A 43 -9.97 1.26 3.94
CA LYS A 43 -11.08 0.34 4.25
C LYS A 43 -10.76 -1.11 3.92
#